data_AF-A0A434TE47-F1
#
_entry.id   AF-A0A434TE47-F1
#
_cell.length_a   1.000
_cell.length_b   1.000
_cell.length_c   1.000
_cell.angle_alpha   90.00
_cell.angle_beta   90.00
_cell.angle_gamma   90.00
#
_symmetry.space_group_name_H-M   'P 1'
#
loop_
_entity.id
_entity.type
_entity.pdbx_description
1 polymer ?
#
loop_
_entity_poly.entity_id
_entity_poly.type
_entity_poly.pdbx_seq_one_letter_code
_entity_poly.pdbx_strand_id
1 'polypeptide(L)'
;PGPATIIDQVPFGRLYKDGYLIGTDQAMGIRDRRKLSYAGHVAVNVVLDEKYELAGDPDLVAIGVAEADASGETLEDLMLDAAIGAVDSIPRQRRKDLDLVQEAVRRAVRGAANEAWGKKPLVTVFVTR
;
A
#
# COMPACT_ATOMS: atom_id res chain seq x y z
N PRO A 1 -26.16 -33.45 -41.15
CA PRO A 1 -25.33 -32.38 -40.55
C PRO A 1 -25.41 -32.46 -39.02
N GLY A 2 -24.26 -32.54 -38.34
CA GLY A 2 -24.19 -32.60 -36.87
C GLY A 2 -24.35 -31.22 -36.22
N PRO A 3 -24.58 -31.16 -34.90
CA PRO A 3 -24.69 -29.90 -34.17
C PRO A 3 -23.37 -29.11 -34.23
N ALA A 4 -23.47 -27.78 -34.29
CA ALA A 4 -22.31 -26.91 -34.31
C ALA A 4 -21.49 -27.04 -33.02
N THR A 5 -20.16 -27.03 -33.16
CA THR A 5 -19.22 -27.09 -32.05
C THR A 5 -18.20 -25.96 -32.17
N ILE A 6 -17.63 -25.55 -31.03
CA ILE A 6 -16.47 -24.66 -31.02
C ILE A 6 -15.28 -25.48 -31.52
N ILE A 7 -14.69 -25.04 -32.63
CA ILE A 7 -13.57 -25.74 -33.27
C ILE A 7 -12.20 -25.20 -32.85
N ASP A 8 -12.14 -23.98 -32.32
CA ASP A 8 -10.88 -23.35 -31.91
C ASP A 8 -11.10 -22.16 -30.95
N GLN A 9 -10.02 -21.72 -30.31
CA GLN A 9 -9.94 -20.46 -29.56
C GLN A 9 -8.76 -19.64 -30.03
N VAL A 10 -8.98 -18.35 -30.26
CA VAL A 10 -7.92 -17.40 -30.61
C VAL A 10 -7.63 -16.45 -29.45
N PRO A 11 -6.39 -15.93 -29.31
CA PRO A 11 -6.08 -14.93 -28.30
C PRO A 11 -6.93 -13.67 -28.49
N PHE A 12 -7.59 -13.24 -27.42
CA PHE A 12 -8.38 -12.01 -27.39
C PHE A 12 -8.06 -11.21 -26.13
N GLY A 13 -8.24 -9.89 -26.17
CA GLY A 13 -7.92 -9.02 -25.04
C GLY A 13 -8.14 -7.54 -25.34
N ARG A 14 -7.71 -6.69 -24.41
CA ARG A 14 -7.75 -5.23 -24.56
C ARG A 14 -6.33 -4.68 -24.48
N LEU A 15 -5.99 -3.83 -25.43
CA LEU A 15 -4.81 -2.97 -25.37
C LEU A 15 -5.26 -1.54 -25.12
N TYR A 16 -4.46 -0.84 -24.33
CA TYR A 16 -4.67 0.54 -23.95
C TYR A 16 -3.57 1.37 -24.59
N LYS A 17 -3.94 2.54 -25.12
CA LYS A 17 -2.99 3.57 -25.54
C LYS A 17 -2.97 4.65 -24.47
N ASP A 18 -1.81 4.90 -23.89
CA ASP A 18 -1.60 5.94 -22.89
C ASP A 18 -0.37 6.78 -23.25
N GLY A 19 -0.60 8.05 -23.60
CA GLY A 19 0.39 8.90 -24.25
C GLY A 19 0.97 8.23 -25.51
N TYR A 20 2.29 8.03 -25.51
CA TYR A 20 3.04 7.40 -26.60
C TYR A 20 3.15 5.88 -26.47
N LEU A 21 2.65 5.29 -25.38
CA LEU A 21 2.78 3.87 -25.09
C LEU A 21 1.50 3.11 -25.41
N ILE A 22 1.66 1.84 -25.79
CA ILE A 22 0.55 0.90 -25.97
C ILE A 22 0.87 -0.35 -25.16
N GLY A 23 -0.08 -0.83 -24.36
CA GLY A 23 0.10 -2.03 -23.55
C GLY A 23 -1.16 -2.49 -22.84
N THR A 24 -1.01 -3.46 -21.94
CA THR A 24 -2.10 -3.91 -21.08
C THR A 24 -2.43 -2.87 -20.00
N ASP A 25 -3.56 -3.03 -19.32
CA ASP A 25 -3.95 -2.16 -18.20
C ASP A 25 -2.93 -2.19 -17.04
N GLN A 26 -2.29 -3.34 -16.82
CA GLN A 26 -1.21 -3.49 -15.85
C GLN A 26 0.08 -2.80 -16.31
N ALA A 27 0.51 -3.02 -17.56
CA ALA A 27 1.73 -2.43 -18.09
C ALA A 27 1.68 -0.90 -18.10
N MET A 28 0.50 -0.32 -18.36
CA MET A 28 0.28 1.12 -18.36
C MET A 28 -0.03 1.71 -16.97
N GLY A 29 0.02 0.90 -15.90
CA GLY A 29 -0.25 1.35 -14.52
C GLY A 29 -1.65 1.94 -14.31
N ILE A 30 -2.61 1.62 -15.18
CA ILE A 30 -3.98 2.18 -15.13
C ILE A 30 -4.69 1.71 -13.85
N ARG A 31 -4.47 0.45 -13.45
CA ARG A 31 -5.06 -0.10 -12.23
C ARG A 31 -4.59 0.63 -10.98
N ASP A 32 -3.31 0.96 -10.89
CA ASP A 32 -2.77 1.60 -9.70
C ASP A 32 -3.16 3.08 -9.65
N ARG A 33 -3.17 3.79 -10.78
CA ARG A 33 -3.77 5.14 -10.86
C ARG A 33 -5.22 5.18 -10.39
N ARG A 34 -6.04 4.18 -10.75
CA ARG A 34 -7.43 4.10 -10.28
C ARG A 34 -7.53 3.92 -8.76
N LYS A 35 -6.62 3.14 -8.15
CA LYS A 35 -6.57 3.00 -6.68
C LYS A 35 -6.15 4.31 -6.03
N LEU A 36 -5.09 4.94 -6.56
CA LEU A 36 -4.58 6.23 -6.10
C LEU A 36 -5.68 7.30 -6.14
N SER A 37 -6.43 7.40 -7.24
CA SER A 37 -7.53 8.38 -7.36
C SER A 37 -8.68 8.12 -6.39
N TYR A 38 -8.85 6.90 -5.90
CA TYR A 38 -9.99 6.52 -5.06
C TYR A 38 -9.71 6.67 -3.55
N ALA A 39 -8.51 6.27 -3.12
CA ALA A 39 -8.13 6.17 -1.71
C ALA A 39 -6.81 6.88 -1.36
N GLY A 40 -6.14 7.51 -2.32
CA GLY A 40 -4.87 8.18 -2.08
C GLY A 40 -3.68 7.24 -1.90
N HIS A 41 -2.57 7.82 -1.47
CA HIS A 41 -1.29 7.17 -1.22
C HIS A 41 -0.74 7.56 0.15
N VAL A 42 -0.08 6.61 0.81
CA VAL A 42 0.69 6.85 2.03
C VAL A 42 2.07 6.25 1.83
N ALA A 43 3.10 7.06 2.03
CA ALA A 43 4.49 6.61 2.08
C ALA A 43 4.97 6.64 3.53
N VAL A 44 5.61 5.56 3.98
CA VAL A 44 6.15 5.43 5.34
C VAL A 44 7.62 5.04 5.26
N ASN A 45 8.46 5.75 6.00
CA ASN A 45 9.88 5.44 6.13
C ASN A 45 10.18 5.02 7.58
N VAL A 46 10.67 3.79 7.74
CA VAL A 46 11.06 3.22 9.02
C VAL A 46 12.58 3.03 9.01
N VAL A 47 13.25 3.59 10.00
CA VAL A 47 14.69 3.44 10.20
C VAL A 47 14.92 2.65 11.49
N LEU A 48 15.65 1.54 11.37
CA LEU A 48 16.05 0.71 12.50
C LEU A 48 17.52 0.95 12.84
N ASP A 49 17.88 0.91 14.11
CA ASP A 49 19.28 1.02 14.55
C ASP A 49 20.02 -0.34 14.43
N GLU A 50 21.29 -0.36 14.86
CA GLU A 50 22.11 -1.58 14.88
C GLU A 50 21.50 -2.72 15.73
N LYS A 51 20.63 -2.39 16.67
CA LYS A 51 19.94 -3.32 17.57
C LYS A 51 18.52 -3.67 17.12
N TYR A 52 18.14 -3.27 15.91
CA TYR A 52 16.81 -3.41 15.32
C TYR A 52 15.70 -2.74 16.14
N GLU A 53 16.01 -1.65 16.82
CA GLU A 53 15.05 -0.75 17.46
C GLU A 53 14.77 0.43 16.53
N LEU A 54 13.63 1.10 16.71
CA LEU A 54 13.36 2.32 15.95
C LEU A 54 14.45 3.35 16.28
N ALA A 55 15.14 3.85 15.26
CA ALA A 55 16.15 4.90 15.43
C ALA A 55 15.52 6.27 15.77
N GLY A 56 14.22 6.40 15.48
CA GLY A 56 13.36 7.55 15.78
C GLY A 56 11.95 7.26 15.28
N ASP A 57 11.08 8.24 15.37
CA ASP A 57 9.71 8.13 14.85
C ASP A 57 9.76 7.95 13.32
N PRO A 58 8.93 7.04 12.74
CA PRO A 58 8.82 6.91 11.30
C PRO A 58 8.39 8.22 10.64
N ASP A 59 8.90 8.50 9.43
CA ASP A 59 8.34 9.58 8.61
C ASP A 59 7.14 9.04 7.83
N LEU A 60 6.03 9.78 7.84
CA LEU A 60 4.83 9.45 7.09
C LEU A 60 4.40 10.64 6.24
N VAL A 61 4.06 10.38 4.97
CA VAL A 61 3.47 11.38 4.07
C VAL A 61 2.23 10.79 3.43
N ALA A 62 1.09 11.45 3.61
CA ALA A 62 -0.16 11.08 2.96
C ALA A 62 -0.52 12.05 1.82
N ILE A 63 -0.94 11.51 0.67
CA ILE A 63 -1.38 12.28 -0.49
C ILE A 63 -2.75 11.79 -0.91
N GLY A 64 -3.72 12.71 -0.97
CA GLY A 64 -5.09 12.39 -1.36
C GLY A 64 -5.84 11.54 -0.32
N VAL A 65 -5.43 11.63 0.95
CA VAL A 65 -6.08 11.03 2.11
C VAL A 65 -6.84 12.14 2.87
N ALA A 66 -7.87 11.78 3.64
CA ALA A 66 -8.57 12.73 4.49
C ALA A 66 -7.64 13.29 5.58
N GLU A 67 -7.84 14.54 5.98
CA GLU A 67 -6.98 15.22 6.96
C GLU A 67 -7.19 14.68 8.38
N ALA A 68 -8.45 14.57 8.80
CA ALA A 68 -8.83 14.12 10.13
C ALA A 68 -10.07 13.22 10.12
N ASP A 69 -10.25 12.48 11.20
CA ASP A 69 -11.39 11.60 11.43
C ASP A 69 -12.61 12.37 11.98
N ALA A 70 -13.65 11.64 12.40
CA ALA A 70 -14.86 12.25 12.96
C ALA A 70 -14.64 12.90 14.35
N SER A 71 -13.57 12.53 15.06
CA SER A 71 -13.21 13.08 16.36
C SER A 71 -12.29 14.30 16.27
N GLY A 72 -11.74 14.56 15.06
CA GLY A 72 -10.80 15.65 14.78
C GLY A 72 -9.33 15.25 14.92
N GLU A 73 -9.04 13.97 15.12
CA GLU A 73 -7.69 13.44 15.16
C GLU A 73 -7.15 13.28 13.74
N THR A 74 -5.89 13.65 13.52
CA THR A 74 -5.32 13.59 12.18
C THR A 74 -5.12 12.14 11.75
N LEU A 75 -5.42 11.84 10.48
CA LEU A 75 -5.20 10.51 9.95
C LEU A 75 -3.71 10.16 9.91
N GLU A 76 -2.85 11.16 9.70
CA GLU A 76 -1.41 10.96 9.66
C GLU A 76 -0.89 10.50 11.01
N ASP A 77 -1.33 11.12 12.12
CA ASP A 77 -0.94 10.72 13.48
C ASP A 77 -1.44 9.31 13.79
N LEU A 78 -2.72 9.02 13.51
CA LEU A 78 -3.31 7.68 13.69
C LEU A 78 -2.53 6.59 12.93
N MET A 79 -2.13 6.88 11.69
CA MET A 79 -1.36 5.94 10.88
C MET A 79 0.08 5.80 11.36
N LEU A 80 0.69 6.89 11.85
CA LEU A 80 2.03 6.89 12.42
C LEU A 80 2.08 6.03 13.70
N ASP A 81 1.13 6.22 14.61
CA ASP A 81 0.99 5.43 15.84
C ASP A 81 0.80 3.94 15.51
N ALA A 82 -0.02 3.62 14.51
CA ALA A 82 -0.19 2.26 14.04
C ALA A 82 1.12 1.66 13.46
N ALA A 83 1.93 2.46 12.76
CA ALA A 83 3.22 2.03 12.25
C ALA A 83 4.20 1.71 13.38
N ILE A 84 4.30 2.59 14.38
CA ILE A 84 5.15 2.41 15.57
C ILE A 84 4.71 1.15 16.33
N GLY A 85 3.41 1.05 16.65
CA GLY A 85 2.84 -0.10 17.34
C GLY A 85 3.07 -1.42 16.60
N ALA A 86 3.05 -1.40 15.26
CA ALA A 86 3.36 -2.58 14.46
C ALA A 86 4.81 -3.05 14.64
N VAL A 87 5.79 -2.12 14.57
CA VAL A 87 7.20 -2.46 14.80
C VAL A 87 7.40 -2.95 16.22
N ASP A 88 6.78 -2.30 17.20
CA ASP A 88 6.90 -2.65 18.61
C ASP A 88 6.31 -4.02 18.96
N SER A 89 5.23 -4.40 18.28
CA SER A 89 4.62 -5.71 18.43
C SER A 89 5.51 -6.87 17.95
N ILE A 90 6.49 -6.59 17.09
CA ILE A 90 7.41 -7.61 16.56
C ILE A 90 8.54 -7.84 17.57
N PRO A 91 8.78 -9.09 18.01
CA PRO A 91 9.93 -9.39 18.86
C PRO A 91 11.23 -8.95 18.20
N ARG A 92 12.13 -8.29 18.95
CA ARG A 92 13.39 -7.72 18.44
C ARG A 92 14.18 -8.68 17.52
N GLN A 93 14.26 -9.96 17.90
CA GLN A 93 14.97 -10.99 17.13
C GLN A 93 14.37 -11.25 15.74
N ARG A 94 13.07 -10.96 15.54
CA ARG A 94 12.37 -11.11 14.27
C ARG A 94 12.47 -9.86 13.39
N ARG A 95 12.79 -8.70 13.95
CA ARG A 95 12.92 -7.43 13.20
C ARG A 95 14.12 -7.40 12.24
N LYS A 96 15.04 -8.37 12.34
CA LYS A 96 16.10 -8.60 11.35
C LYS A 96 15.58 -8.98 9.96
N ASP A 97 14.36 -9.50 9.89
CA ASP A 97 13.64 -9.73 8.65
C ASP A 97 12.91 -8.43 8.28
N LEU A 98 13.56 -7.61 7.45
CA LEU A 98 13.06 -6.28 7.10
C LEU A 98 11.77 -6.36 6.25
N ASP A 99 11.60 -7.42 5.46
CA ASP A 99 10.38 -7.63 4.66
C ASP A 99 9.18 -7.93 5.57
N LEU A 100 9.41 -8.68 6.65
CA LEU A 100 8.40 -8.91 7.68
C LEU A 100 8.00 -7.60 8.36
N VAL A 101 8.97 -6.75 8.73
CA VAL A 101 8.68 -5.44 9.34
C VAL A 101 7.90 -4.56 8.36
N GLN A 102 8.34 -4.52 7.10
CA GLN A 102 7.71 -3.75 6.04
C GLN A 102 6.23 -4.13 5.86
N GLU A 103 5.94 -5.42 5.73
CA GLU A 103 4.56 -5.89 5.54
C GLU A 103 3.69 -5.71 6.79
N ALA A 104 4.27 -5.84 7.99
CA ALA A 104 3.55 -5.57 9.25
C ALA A 104 3.13 -4.10 9.36
N VAL A 105 4.07 -3.17 9.14
CA VAL A 105 3.80 -1.73 9.14
C VAL A 105 2.77 -1.38 8.07
N ARG A 106 2.94 -1.90 6.85
CA ARG A 106 2.01 -1.67 5.74
C ARG A 106 0.58 -2.08 6.10
N ARG A 107 0.40 -3.24 6.75
CA ARG A 107 -0.92 -3.73 7.18
C ARG A 107 -1.52 -2.86 8.27
N ALA A 108 -0.73 -2.47 9.27
CA ALA A 108 -1.19 -1.65 10.37
C ALA A 108 -1.67 -0.27 9.90
N VAL A 109 -0.85 0.44 9.12
CA VAL A 109 -1.19 1.75 8.53
C VAL A 109 -2.46 1.67 7.69
N ARG A 110 -2.55 0.64 6.84
CA ARG A 110 -3.71 0.42 5.97
C ARG A 110 -4.96 0.00 6.74
N GLY A 111 -4.79 -0.59 7.93
CA GLY A 111 -5.85 -0.91 8.89
C GLY A 111 -6.37 0.33 9.59
N ALA A 112 -5.47 1.15 10.15
CA ALA A 112 -5.79 2.40 10.82
C ALA A 112 -6.58 3.36 9.91
N ALA A 113 -6.12 3.55 8.67
CA ALA A 113 -6.85 4.34 7.67
C ALA A 113 -8.26 3.78 7.38
N ASN A 114 -8.42 2.46 7.39
CA ASN A 114 -9.72 1.84 7.17
C ASN A 114 -10.67 2.01 8.36
N GLU A 115 -10.13 2.00 9.58
CA GLU A 115 -10.91 2.21 10.79
C GLU A 115 -11.37 3.66 10.92
N ALA A 116 -10.46 4.61 10.73
CA ALA A 116 -10.74 6.04 10.85
C ALA A 116 -11.58 6.60 9.69
N TRP A 117 -11.31 6.16 8.45
CA TRP A 117 -11.88 6.75 7.23
C TRP A 117 -12.69 5.78 6.36
N GLY A 118 -12.63 4.48 6.60
CA GLY A 118 -13.35 3.49 5.80
C GLY A 118 -12.75 3.23 4.41
N LYS A 119 -11.58 3.82 4.09
CA LYS A 119 -10.86 3.55 2.84
C LYS A 119 -9.46 3.01 3.10
N LYS A 120 -8.93 2.29 2.11
CA LYS A 120 -7.62 1.63 2.17
C LYS A 120 -6.62 2.27 1.19
N PRO A 121 -5.90 3.34 1.59
CA PRO A 121 -4.92 4.00 0.73
C PRO A 121 -3.83 3.04 0.28
N LEU A 122 -3.26 3.25 -0.90
CA LEU A 122 -2.09 2.48 -1.32
C LEU A 122 -0.93 2.85 -0.40
N VAL A 123 -0.36 1.88 0.32
CA VAL A 123 0.73 2.12 1.28
C VAL A 123 2.02 1.55 0.72
N THR A 124 3.05 2.41 0.65
CA THR A 124 4.44 2.02 0.35
C THR A 124 5.25 2.23 1.62
N VAL A 125 5.97 1.19 2.04
CA VAL A 125 6.79 1.24 3.26
C VAL A 125 8.23 0.98 2.87
N PHE A 126 9.12 1.83 3.33
CA PHE A 126 10.56 1.64 3.27
C PHE A 126 11.04 1.26 4.67
N VAL A 127 11.87 0.23 4.75
CA VAL A 127 12.53 -0.17 6.00
C VAL A 127 14.01 -0.18 5.73
N THR A 128 14.75 0.62 6.48
CA THR A 128 16.21 0.73 6.38
C THR A 128 16.85 0.52 7.74
N ARG A 129 18.16 0.24 7.75
CA ARG A 129 18.96 0.07 8.95
C ARG A 129 20.30 0.78 8.78
#